data_AF-A0A949SNQ8-F1
#
_entry.id   AF-A0A949SNQ8-F1
#
_cell.length_a   1.000
_cell.length_b   1.000
_cell.length_c   1.000
_cell.angle_alpha   90.00
_cell.angle_beta   90.00
_cell.angle_gamma   90.00
#
_symmetry.space_group_name_H-M   'P 1'
#
loop_
_entity.id
_entity.type
_entity.pdbx_description
1 polymer ?
#
loop_
_entity_poly.entity_id
_entity_poly.type
_entity_poly.pdbx_seq_one_letter_code
_entity_poly.pdbx_strand_id
1 'polypeptide(L)'
;MKIEGIKGCFEKTRGLFYFARMCSKIRLHSEGRLPSEYHEMLGQGFDGRTCRYLGVSYDDVKAKVLSGKADAEVLDWCFAKGRPLTDEEVLIYNSFMSKRGWHDDETDEFIPAMIRHYGLPDNGTVFTDFDLIEMDEGRWYPDMWRDAWKM
;
A
#
# COMPACT_ATOMS: atom_id res chain seq x y z
N MET A 1 -11.87 -3.90 -8.37
CA MET A 1 -12.48 -2.73 -9.00
C MET A 1 -11.41 -1.74 -9.43
N LYS A 2 -11.40 -1.29 -10.68
CA LYS A 2 -10.47 -0.23 -11.13
C LYS A 2 -10.86 1.13 -10.53
N ILE A 3 -9.92 1.78 -9.84
CA ILE A 3 -10.08 3.13 -9.27
C ILE A 3 -9.12 4.07 -10.00
N GLU A 4 -9.64 5.11 -10.65
CA GLU A 4 -8.81 6.05 -11.38
C GLU A 4 -8.02 6.96 -10.41
N GLY A 5 -6.70 7.05 -10.61
CA GLY A 5 -5.81 7.90 -9.81
C GLY A 5 -5.26 7.24 -8.55
N ILE A 6 -5.73 6.04 -8.17
CA ILE A 6 -5.11 5.29 -7.06
C ILE A 6 -3.78 4.71 -7.52
N LYS A 7 -2.74 4.81 -6.70
CA LYS A 7 -1.42 4.24 -7.02
C LYS A 7 -1.35 2.76 -6.66
N GLY A 8 -0.46 2.05 -7.35
CA GLY A 8 -0.17 0.65 -7.08
C GLY A 8 0.54 0.46 -5.74
N CYS A 9 0.35 -0.72 -5.14
CA CYS A 9 1.05 -1.16 -3.94
C CYS A 9 2.57 -1.20 -4.14
N PHE A 10 3.05 -1.57 -5.32
CA PHE A 10 4.48 -1.62 -5.64
C PHE A 10 5.09 -0.28 -6.08
N GLU A 11 4.29 0.79 -6.21
CA GLU A 11 4.82 2.10 -6.62
C GLU A 11 5.73 2.69 -5.54
N LYS A 12 7.00 2.92 -5.89
CA LYS A 12 8.03 3.37 -4.95
C LYS A 12 7.96 4.88 -4.71
N THR A 13 8.03 5.30 -3.44
CA THR A 13 8.38 6.67 -3.04
C THR A 13 9.66 6.60 -2.21
N ARG A 14 10.76 7.21 -2.68
CA ARG A 14 12.10 7.08 -2.05
C ARG A 14 12.46 5.62 -1.71
N GLY A 15 12.09 4.68 -2.59
CA GLY A 15 12.32 3.25 -2.39
C GLY A 15 11.27 2.50 -1.57
N LEU A 16 10.38 3.19 -0.82
CA LEU A 16 9.31 2.53 -0.07
C LEU A 16 8.13 2.18 -0.98
N PHE A 17 7.70 0.93 -0.94
CA PHE A 17 6.42 0.49 -1.50
C PHE A 17 5.25 1.12 -0.74
N TYR A 18 4.07 1.12 -1.37
CA TYR A 18 2.77 1.51 -0.80
C TYR A 18 2.61 2.98 -0.36
N PHE A 19 3.69 3.73 -0.11
CA PHE A 19 3.58 5.11 0.39
C PHE A 19 2.82 6.03 -0.59
N ALA A 20 3.10 5.92 -1.90
CA ALA A 20 2.37 6.64 -2.95
C ALA A 20 0.89 6.26 -2.96
N ARG A 21 0.58 4.97 -2.74
CA ARG A 21 -0.80 4.46 -2.64
C ARG A 21 -1.54 5.09 -1.47
N MET A 22 -0.96 5.10 -0.27
CA MET A 22 -1.55 5.77 0.90
C MET A 22 -1.84 7.25 0.60
N CYS A 23 -0.88 7.97 0.00
CA CYS A 23 -1.08 9.38 -0.35
C CYS A 23 -2.21 9.57 -1.39
N SER A 24 -2.28 8.72 -2.41
CA SER A 24 -3.37 8.78 -3.40
C SER A 24 -4.74 8.46 -2.81
N LYS A 25 -4.85 7.50 -1.88
CA LYS A 25 -6.10 7.23 -1.14
C LYS A 25 -6.58 8.46 -0.40
N ILE A 26 -5.68 9.18 0.28
CA ILE A 26 -6.00 10.42 0.98
C ILE A 26 -6.56 11.48 0.02
N ARG A 27 -5.89 11.68 -1.14
CA ARG A 27 -6.34 12.65 -2.15
C ARG A 27 -7.71 12.29 -2.72
N LEU A 28 -7.86 11.04 -3.18
CA LEU A 28 -9.14 10.55 -3.72
C LEU A 28 -10.28 10.63 -2.70
N HIS A 29 -10.01 10.36 -1.43
CA HIS A 29 -11.02 10.50 -0.38
C HIS A 29 -11.45 11.96 -0.20
N SER A 30 -10.49 12.91 -0.22
CA SER A 30 -10.82 14.33 -0.13
C SER A 30 -11.60 14.87 -1.33
N GLU A 31 -11.46 14.22 -2.49
CA GLU A 31 -12.18 14.54 -3.72
C GLU A 31 -13.54 13.83 -3.84
N GLY A 32 -13.91 12.98 -2.86
CA GLY A 32 -15.14 12.17 -2.93
C GLY A 32 -15.09 11.07 -3.99
N ARG A 33 -13.90 10.72 -4.48
CA ARG A 33 -13.66 9.75 -5.56
C ARG A 33 -13.19 8.38 -5.06
N LEU A 34 -12.89 8.26 -3.76
CA LEU A 34 -12.56 6.98 -3.14
C LEU A 34 -13.84 6.21 -2.79
N PRO A 35 -14.00 4.95 -3.23
CA PRO A 35 -15.17 4.12 -2.90
C PRO A 35 -15.38 3.97 -1.39
N SER A 36 -16.64 3.90 -0.96
CA SER A 36 -17.03 3.90 0.47
C SER A 36 -16.48 2.73 1.27
N GLU A 37 -16.28 1.58 0.63
CA GLU A 37 -15.67 0.38 1.22
C GLU A 37 -14.25 0.60 1.77
N TYR A 38 -13.54 1.63 1.31
CA TYR A 38 -12.21 1.97 1.82
C TYR A 38 -12.25 2.84 3.09
N HIS A 39 -13.37 3.53 3.37
CA HIS A 39 -13.40 4.66 4.29
C HIS A 39 -13.08 4.24 5.73
N GLU A 40 -13.64 3.13 6.20
CA GLU A 40 -13.40 2.62 7.55
C GLU A 40 -11.95 2.20 7.77
N MET A 41 -11.25 1.78 6.71
CA MET A 41 -9.88 1.28 6.77
C MET A 41 -8.81 2.35 6.52
N LEU A 42 -9.18 3.61 6.28
CA LEU A 42 -8.22 4.70 6.12
C LEU A 42 -7.42 4.91 7.41
N GLY A 43 -6.08 4.90 7.29
CA GLY A 43 -5.18 4.97 8.45
C GLY A 43 -5.05 3.67 9.24
N GLN A 44 -5.77 2.61 8.84
CA GLN A 44 -5.66 1.27 9.38
C GLN A 44 -4.88 0.36 8.42
N GLY A 45 -4.77 -0.94 8.75
CA GLY A 45 -4.09 -1.93 7.89
C GLY A 45 -2.71 -1.46 7.44
N PHE A 46 -2.46 -1.45 6.13
CA PHE A 46 -1.21 -0.97 5.54
C PHE A 46 -0.93 0.52 5.75
N ASP A 47 -1.95 1.39 5.74
CA ASP A 47 -1.76 2.83 6.03
C ASP A 47 -1.21 3.00 7.46
N GLY A 48 -1.85 2.32 8.42
CA GLY A 48 -1.47 2.36 9.83
C GLY A 48 -0.11 1.71 10.09
N ARG A 49 0.18 0.56 9.45
CA ARG A 49 1.50 -0.11 9.52
C ARG A 49 2.60 0.81 9.00
N THR A 50 2.36 1.49 7.88
CA THR A 50 3.28 2.48 7.29
C THR A 50 3.53 3.65 8.23
N CYS A 51 2.47 4.26 8.77
CA CYS A 51 2.60 5.39 9.69
C CYS A 51 3.35 5.00 10.99
N ARG A 52 3.04 3.85 11.58
CA ARG A 52 3.74 3.33 12.77
C ARG A 52 5.21 3.04 12.50
N TYR A 53 5.53 2.45 11.34
CA TYR A 53 6.91 2.16 10.97
C TYR A 53 7.76 3.43 10.82
N LEU A 54 7.16 4.50 10.29
CA LEU A 54 7.75 5.83 10.13
C LEU A 54 7.68 6.72 11.38
N GLY A 55 7.02 6.27 12.45
CA GLY A 55 6.91 7.03 13.70
C GLY A 55 6.06 8.30 13.62
N VAL A 56 5.03 8.32 12.76
CA VAL A 56 4.12 9.47 12.57
C VAL A 56 2.65 9.06 12.69
N SER A 57 1.75 10.02 12.92
CA SER A 57 0.30 9.77 12.90
C SER A 57 -0.25 9.83 11.47
N TYR A 58 -1.28 9.04 11.18
CA TYR A 58 -1.96 9.11 9.88
C TYR A 58 -2.58 10.49 9.61
N ASP A 59 -3.12 11.14 10.65
CA ASP A 59 -3.73 12.46 10.52
C ASP A 59 -2.71 13.54 10.15
N ASP A 60 -1.49 13.48 10.69
CA ASP A 60 -0.42 14.39 10.29
C ASP A 60 0.00 14.16 8.83
N VAL A 61 0.16 12.89 8.42
CA VAL A 61 0.47 12.54 7.02
C VAL A 61 -0.63 13.04 6.09
N LYS A 62 -1.90 12.81 6.45
CA LYS A 62 -3.07 13.31 5.74
C LYS A 62 -3.03 14.83 5.58
N ALA A 63 -2.74 15.57 6.66
CA ALA A 63 -2.61 17.02 6.58
C ALA A 63 -1.51 17.47 5.60
N LYS A 64 -0.37 16.76 5.55
CA LYS A 64 0.70 17.05 4.58
C LYS A 64 0.28 16.76 3.15
N VAL A 65 -0.37 15.63 2.90
CA VAL A 65 -0.90 15.30 1.57
C VAL A 65 -1.92 16.35 1.10
N LEU A 66 -2.86 16.72 1.96
CA LEU A 66 -3.90 17.71 1.65
C LEU A 66 -3.38 19.15 1.53
N SER A 67 -2.16 19.43 1.98
CA SER A 67 -1.48 20.71 1.72
C SER A 67 -0.95 20.86 0.30
N GLY A 68 -1.15 19.86 -0.58
CA GLY A 68 -0.73 19.87 -1.98
C GLY A 68 0.70 19.39 -2.23
N LYS A 69 1.35 18.80 -1.22
CA LYS A 69 2.72 18.27 -1.34
C LYS A 69 2.79 17.02 -2.22
N ALA A 70 3.89 16.88 -2.95
CA ALA A 70 4.21 15.66 -3.67
C ALA A 70 4.53 14.50 -2.70
N ASP A 71 4.34 13.25 -3.12
CA ASP A 71 4.54 12.07 -2.26
C ASP A 71 5.95 12.03 -1.66
N ALA A 72 6.97 12.36 -2.45
CA ALA A 72 8.34 12.44 -1.97
C ALA A 72 8.54 13.50 -0.87
N GLU A 73 7.91 14.68 -1.00
CA GLU A 73 7.99 15.71 0.04
C GLU A 73 7.26 15.32 1.33
N VAL A 74 6.16 14.58 1.21
CA VAL A 74 5.44 14.04 2.38
C VAL A 74 6.29 12.98 3.07
N LEU A 75 6.93 12.10 2.31
CA LEU A 75 7.81 11.07 2.88
C LEU A 75 9.07 11.69 3.53
N ASP A 76 9.69 12.66 2.87
CA ASP A 76 10.83 13.40 3.43
C ASP A 76 10.44 14.09 4.76
N TRP A 77 9.22 14.62 4.85
CA TRP A 77 8.67 15.13 6.12
C TRP A 77 8.47 14.03 7.17
N CYS A 78 7.98 12.84 6.78
CA CYS A 78 7.83 11.72 7.71
C CYS A 78 9.18 11.29 8.30
N PHE A 79 10.23 11.24 7.47
CA PHE A 79 11.59 10.96 7.92
C PHE A 79 12.12 12.02 8.89
N ALA A 80 11.88 13.30 8.60
CA ALA A 80 12.33 14.40 9.45
C ALA A 80 11.57 14.49 10.78
N LYS A 81 10.28 14.18 10.80
CA LYS A 81 9.43 14.30 12.00
C LYS A 81 9.43 13.04 12.87
N GLY A 82 9.44 11.87 12.25
CA GLY A 82 9.34 10.58 12.90
C GLY A 82 10.68 9.86 12.88
N ARG A 83 10.89 9.01 11.87
CA ARG A 83 12.05 8.13 11.78
C ARG A 83 12.66 8.16 10.38
N PRO A 84 13.92 8.60 10.21
CA PRO A 84 14.66 8.34 8.97
C PRO A 84 14.99 6.85 8.86
N LEU A 85 14.93 6.28 7.66
CA LEU A 85 15.19 4.87 7.42
C LEU A 85 16.53 4.65 6.73
N THR A 86 17.24 3.61 7.13
CA THR A 86 18.39 3.07 6.39
C THR A 86 17.92 2.19 5.23
N ASP A 87 18.84 1.88 4.30
CA ASP A 87 18.54 0.96 3.19
C ASP A 87 18.08 -0.43 3.66
N GLU A 88 18.64 -0.93 4.77
CA GLU A 88 18.23 -2.21 5.38
C GLU A 88 16.83 -2.12 5.97
N GLU A 89 16.47 -1.01 6.60
CA GLU A 89 15.13 -0.79 7.13
C GLU A 89 14.09 -0.67 6.00
N VAL A 90 14.44 0.00 4.89
CA VAL A 90 13.61 0.02 3.67
C VAL A 90 13.43 -1.40 3.12
N LEU A 91 14.49 -2.21 3.06
CA LEU A 91 14.42 -3.61 2.64
C LEU A 91 13.47 -4.44 3.52
N ILE A 92 13.58 -4.30 4.85
CA ILE A 92 12.73 -5.01 5.82
C ILE A 92 11.27 -4.58 5.66
N TYR A 93 11.02 -3.28 5.58
CA TYR A 93 9.67 -2.73 5.35
C TYR A 93 9.06 -3.27 4.07
N ASN A 94 9.76 -3.13 2.93
CA ASN A 94 9.28 -3.60 1.64
C ASN A 94 9.05 -5.11 1.62
N SER A 95 9.93 -5.88 2.26
CA SER A 95 9.81 -7.34 2.36
C SER A 95 8.57 -7.75 3.14
N PHE A 96 8.28 -7.09 4.25
CA PHE A 96 7.07 -7.33 5.02
C PHE A 96 5.81 -6.91 4.23
N MET A 97 5.79 -5.68 3.71
CA MET A 97 4.60 -5.12 3.04
C MET A 97 4.20 -5.93 1.80
N SER A 98 5.19 -6.32 0.97
CA SER A 98 4.92 -7.05 -0.28
C SER A 98 4.64 -8.54 -0.10
N LYS A 99 4.82 -9.09 1.11
CA LYS A 99 4.63 -10.52 1.39
C LYS A 99 3.56 -10.81 2.44
N ARG A 100 2.84 -9.78 2.92
CA ARG A 100 1.69 -9.99 3.79
C ARG A 100 0.65 -10.86 3.06
N GLY A 101 0.20 -11.91 3.73
CA GLY A 101 -0.64 -12.98 3.18
C GLY A 101 0.13 -14.24 2.78
N TRP A 102 1.46 -14.18 2.66
CA TRP A 102 2.27 -15.31 2.22
C TRP A 102 3.01 -15.99 3.38
N HIS A 103 2.53 -17.19 3.74
CA HIS A 103 3.05 -17.99 4.86
C HIS A 103 2.97 -17.25 6.22
N ASP A 104 1.91 -16.49 6.41
CA ASP A 104 1.54 -15.84 7.66
C ASP A 104 0.08 -16.14 8.04
N ASP A 105 -0.42 -15.46 9.08
CA ASP A 105 -1.76 -15.63 9.64
C ASP A 105 -2.93 -15.30 8.69
N GLU A 106 -2.68 -14.69 7.52
CA GLU A 106 -3.72 -14.42 6.52
C GLU A 106 -3.78 -15.49 5.41
N THR A 107 -2.79 -16.39 5.35
CA THR A 107 -2.60 -17.36 4.25
C THR A 107 -3.79 -18.29 4.04
N ASP A 108 -4.28 -18.93 5.12
CA ASP A 108 -5.24 -20.03 5.00
C ASP A 108 -6.70 -19.56 5.01
N GLU A 109 -6.97 -18.37 5.55
CA GLU A 109 -8.34 -17.85 5.73
C GLU A 109 -8.61 -16.60 4.88
N PHE A 110 -7.83 -15.54 5.08
CA PHE A 110 -8.11 -14.23 4.49
C PHE A 110 -7.84 -14.21 2.98
N ILE A 111 -6.68 -14.68 2.53
CA ILE A 111 -6.32 -14.67 1.10
C ILE A 111 -7.34 -15.46 0.26
N PRO A 112 -7.70 -16.73 0.59
CA PRO A 112 -8.71 -17.47 -0.16
C PRO A 112 -10.10 -16.82 -0.10
N ALA A 113 -10.46 -16.19 1.04
CA ALA A 113 -11.72 -15.47 1.15
C ALA A 113 -11.79 -14.26 0.19
N MET A 114 -10.69 -13.52 0.06
CA MET A 114 -10.62 -12.37 -0.85
C MET A 114 -10.55 -12.76 -2.32
N ILE A 115 -9.87 -13.86 -2.68
CA ILE A 115 -9.95 -14.42 -4.04
C ILE A 115 -11.41 -14.68 -4.42
N ARG A 116 -12.18 -15.33 -3.54
CA ARG A 116 -13.62 -15.59 -3.77
C ARG A 116 -14.44 -14.32 -3.81
N HIS A 117 -14.21 -13.39 -2.88
CA HIS A 117 -14.97 -12.15 -2.76
C HIS A 117 -14.80 -11.25 -3.99
N TYR A 118 -13.58 -11.11 -4.50
CA TYR A 118 -13.27 -10.32 -5.69
C TYR A 118 -13.51 -11.07 -7.00
N GLY A 119 -13.83 -12.38 -6.95
CA GLY A 119 -14.04 -13.21 -8.13
C GLY A 119 -12.76 -13.42 -8.95
N LEU A 120 -11.60 -13.49 -8.29
CA LEU A 120 -10.31 -13.68 -8.92
C LEU A 120 -10.04 -15.16 -9.25
N PRO A 121 -9.12 -15.46 -10.19
CA PRO A 121 -8.73 -16.83 -10.50
C PRO A 121 -8.04 -17.52 -9.32
N ASP A 122 -8.65 -18.59 -8.82
CA ASP A 122 -8.03 -19.48 -7.84
C ASP A 122 -7.16 -20.53 -8.54
N ASN A 123 -6.02 -20.10 -9.07
CA ASN A 123 -5.11 -20.92 -9.88
C ASN A 123 -3.67 -20.95 -9.33
N GLY A 124 -3.48 -20.53 -8.07
CA GLY A 124 -2.18 -20.48 -7.42
C GLY A 124 -1.27 -19.36 -7.96
N THR A 125 -1.82 -18.22 -8.38
CA THR A 125 -1.02 -17.04 -8.79
C THR A 125 -1.13 -15.85 -7.83
N VAL A 126 -2.09 -15.88 -6.91
CA VAL A 126 -2.36 -14.84 -5.92
C VAL A 126 -1.96 -15.37 -4.56
N PHE A 127 -0.97 -14.75 -3.91
CA PHE A 127 -0.43 -15.21 -2.62
C PHE A 127 -0.44 -14.13 -1.54
N THR A 128 -0.57 -12.86 -1.92
CA THR A 128 -0.41 -11.72 -1.01
C THR A 128 -1.56 -10.75 -1.13
N ASP A 129 -1.73 -9.87 -0.13
CA ASP A 129 -2.63 -8.72 -0.27
C ASP A 129 -2.29 -7.86 -1.47
N PHE A 130 -1.00 -7.71 -1.79
CA PHE A 130 -0.58 -6.93 -2.94
C PHE A 130 -1.05 -7.58 -4.24
N ASP A 131 -0.97 -8.90 -4.37
CA ASP A 131 -1.54 -9.60 -5.53
C ASP A 131 -3.05 -9.39 -5.64
N LEU A 132 -3.77 -9.53 -4.51
CA LEU A 132 -5.22 -9.31 -4.45
C LEU A 132 -5.58 -7.91 -4.94
N ILE A 133 -4.94 -6.89 -4.36
CA ILE A 133 -5.21 -5.48 -4.68
C ILE A 133 -4.85 -5.17 -6.13
N GLU A 134 -3.68 -5.58 -6.59
CA GLU A 134 -3.23 -5.27 -7.95
C GLU A 134 -4.08 -5.98 -8.99
N MET A 135 -4.57 -7.18 -8.70
CA MET A 135 -5.40 -7.96 -9.62
C MET A 135 -6.82 -7.42 -9.66
N ASP A 136 -7.42 -7.16 -8.49
CA ASP A 136 -8.74 -6.55 -8.37
C ASP A 136 -8.79 -5.17 -9.06
N GLU A 137 -7.74 -4.37 -8.93
CA GLU A 137 -7.66 -3.04 -9.56
C GLU A 137 -7.16 -3.07 -11.01
N GLY A 138 -6.94 -4.25 -11.58
CA GLY A 138 -6.67 -4.47 -13.01
C GLY A 138 -5.28 -4.04 -13.48
N ARG A 139 -4.27 -4.08 -12.60
CA ARG A 139 -2.86 -3.76 -12.92
C ARG A 139 -1.94 -4.98 -12.88
N TRP A 140 -2.34 -6.03 -12.19
CA TRP A 140 -1.50 -7.21 -11.93
C TRP A 140 -0.98 -7.91 -13.20
N TYR A 141 0.24 -8.41 -13.11
CA TYR A 141 0.86 -9.34 -14.05
C TYR A 141 1.85 -10.26 -13.32
N PRO A 142 2.17 -11.47 -13.85
CA PRO A 142 2.86 -12.53 -13.09
C PRO A 142 4.22 -12.17 -12.47
N ASP A 143 4.98 -11.26 -13.09
CA ASP A 143 6.32 -10.85 -12.64
C ASP A 143 6.34 -9.47 -11.96
N MET A 144 5.18 -8.89 -11.63
CA MET A 144 5.08 -7.55 -11.06
C MET A 144 5.93 -7.39 -9.80
N TRP A 145 5.86 -8.35 -8.87
CA TRP A 145 6.68 -8.31 -7.65
C TRP A 145 8.18 -8.33 -7.99
N ARG A 146 8.59 -9.17 -8.94
CA ARG A 146 9.99 -9.32 -9.34
C ARG A 146 10.52 -8.03 -9.96
N ASP A 147 9.72 -7.40 -10.81
CA ASP A 147 10.08 -6.14 -11.45
C ASP A 147 10.12 -4.98 -10.46
N ALA A 148 9.21 -4.97 -9.48
CA ALA A 148 9.23 -3.98 -8.41
C ALA A 148 10.54 -4.02 -7.59
N TRP A 149 11.17 -5.20 -7.47
CA TRP A 149 12.46 -5.35 -6.78
C TRP A 149 13.68 -5.01 -7.64
N LYS A 150 13.54 -4.98 -8.98
CA LYS A 150 14.59 -4.44 -9.85
C LYS A 150 14.63 -2.93 -9.63
N MET A 151 15.83 -2.40 -9.41
CA MET A 151 16.05 -0.98 -9.08
C MET A 151 15.40 -0.07 -10.10
#